data_AF-A0A9E3NWZ9-F1
#
_entry.id   AF-A0A9E3NWZ9-F1
#
_cell.length_a   1.000
_cell.length_b   1.000
_cell.length_c   1.000
_cell.angle_alpha   90.00
_cell.angle_beta   90.00
_cell.angle_gamma   90.00
#
_symmetry.space_group_name_H-M   'P 1'
#
loop_
_entity.id
_entity.type
_entity.pdbx_description
1 polymer ?
#
loop_
_entity_poly.entity_id
_entity_poly.type
_entity_poly.pdbx_seq_one_letter_code
_entity_poly.pdbx_strand_id
1 'polypeptide(L)' 'MRGFLQPSLRNNPTESQVAFAKLSRHRRAHLAEAAQTTLLKASQWARGEAVAPAVAESLEQQLKAHEAKAAKKSS' A
#
# COMPACT_ATOMS: atom_id res chain seq x y z
N MET A 1 -13.67 22.60 29.24
CA MET A 1 -12.69 21.49 29.27
C MET A 1 -12.15 21.28 27.85
N ARG A 2 -10.92 21.75 27.56
CA ARG A 2 -10.25 21.43 26.28
C ARG A 2 -9.84 19.96 26.35
N GLY A 3 -10.56 19.10 25.62
CA GLY A 3 -10.21 17.68 25.49
C GLY A 3 -8.74 17.54 25.11
N PHE A 4 -8.05 16.68 25.84
CA PHE A 4 -6.63 16.36 25.69
C PHE A 4 -6.34 16.07 24.21
N LEU A 5 -5.62 16.96 23.52
CA LEU A 5 -5.18 16.72 22.15
C LEU A 5 -4.18 15.56 22.20
N GLN A 6 -4.62 14.34 21.90
CA GLN A 6 -3.70 13.24 21.69
C GLN A 6 -2.73 13.64 20.56
N PRO A 7 -1.42 13.46 20.74
CA PRO A 7 -0.47 13.67 19.66
C PRO A 7 -0.85 12.75 18.50
N SER A 8 -1.14 13.32 17.33
CA SER A 8 -1.36 12.52 16.12
C SER A 8 -0.03 11.88 15.75
N LEU A 9 0.17 10.61 16.13
CA LEU A 9 1.25 9.80 15.59
C LEU A 9 1.03 9.72 14.08
N ARG A 10 1.82 10.49 13.32
CA ARG A 10 1.78 10.43 11.86
C ARG A 10 2.38 9.09 11.43
N ASN A 11 1.60 8.30 10.71
CA ASN A 11 2.13 7.10 10.07
C ASN A 11 3.06 7.53 8.94
N ASN A 12 4.35 7.23 9.07
CA ASN A 12 5.31 7.41 7.99
C ASN A 12 5.28 6.16 7.11
N PRO A 13 4.78 6.26 5.87
CA PRO A 13 4.75 5.12 4.96
C PRO A 13 6.17 4.71 4.57
N THR A 14 6.37 3.41 4.43
CA THR A 14 7.60 2.81 3.90
C THR A 14 7.79 3.13 2.41
N GLU A 15 8.99 2.92 1.88
CA GLU A 15 9.28 3.16 0.46
C GLU A 15 8.37 2.36 -0.47
N SER A 16 8.08 1.10 -0.14
CA SER A 16 7.16 0.25 -0.90
C SER A 16 5.71 0.77 -0.87
N GLN A 17 5.25 1.26 0.29
CA GLN A 17 3.93 1.90 0.40
C GLN A 17 3.84 3.20 -0.41
N VAL A 18 4.91 3.99 -0.41
CA VAL A 18 5.01 5.21 -1.23
C VAL A 18 5.03 4.86 -2.73
N ALA A 19 5.80 3.84 -3.14
CA ALA A 19 5.84 3.36 -4.51
C ALA A 19 4.47 2.87 -4.97
N PHE A 20 3.78 2.08 -4.13
CA PHE A 20 2.41 1.64 -4.39
C PHE A 20 1.45 2.83 -4.51
N ALA A 21 1.54 3.82 -3.63
CA ALA A 21 0.68 5.01 -3.64
C ALA A 21 0.79 5.83 -4.93
N LYS A 22 1.99 5.85 -5.55
CA LYS A 22 2.24 6.53 -6.83
C LYS A 22 1.61 5.83 -8.04
N LEU A 23 1.20 4.57 -7.90
CA LEU A 23 0.51 3.85 -8.97
C LEU A 23 -0.89 4.43 -9.22
N SER A 24 -1.33 4.36 -10.49
CA SER A 24 -2.68 4.76 -10.86
C SER A 24 -3.73 3.96 -10.06
N ARG A 25 -4.91 4.57 -9.84
CA ARG A 25 -6.00 3.89 -9.10
C ARG A 25 -6.33 2.52 -9.68
N HIS A 26 -6.37 2.42 -11.01
CA HIS A 26 -6.64 1.17 -11.71
C HIS A 26 -5.58 0.10 -11.39
N ARG A 27 -4.29 0.47 -11.40
CA ARG A 27 -3.20 -0.44 -11.03
C ARG A 27 -3.29 -0.89 -9.59
N ARG A 28 -3.54 0.03 -8.66
CA ARG A 28 -3.74 -0.31 -7.24
C ARG A 28 -4.91 -1.25 -7.02
N ALA A 29 -6.02 -1.07 -7.75
CA ALA A 29 -7.16 -1.98 -7.68
C ALA A 29 -6.81 -3.40 -8.14
N HIS A 30 -6.09 -3.52 -9.26
CA HIS A 30 -5.64 -4.81 -9.77
C HIS A 30 -4.66 -5.52 -8.82
N LEU A 31 -3.73 -4.79 -8.20
CA LEU A 31 -2.82 -5.37 -7.22
C LEU A 31 -3.54 -5.76 -5.91
N ALA A 32 -4.55 -4.98 -5.50
CA ALA A 32 -5.38 -5.33 -4.35
C ALA A 32 -6.18 -6.62 -4.58
N GLU A 33 -6.75 -6.78 -5.78
CA GLU A 33 -7.44 -8.01 -6.18
C GLU A 33 -6.49 -9.22 -6.19
N ALA A 34 -5.29 -9.07 -6.78
CA ALA A 34 -4.27 -10.12 -6.76
C ALA A 34 -3.78 -10.47 -5.34
N ALA A 35 -3.79 -9.51 -4.43
CA ALA A 35 -3.49 -9.68 -3.01
C ALA A 35 -4.71 -10.15 -2.18
N GLN A 36 -5.80 -10.57 -2.84
CA GLN A 36 -7.03 -11.05 -2.19
C GLN A 36 -7.59 -10.07 -1.14
N THR A 37 -7.48 -8.78 -1.40
CA THR A 37 -7.94 -7.71 -0.51
C THR A 37 -8.76 -6.67 -1.26
N THR A 38 -9.25 -5.67 -0.54
CA THR A 38 -10.01 -4.57 -1.13
C THR A 38 -9.12 -3.38 -1.46
N LEU A 39 -9.53 -2.58 -2.46
CA LEU A 39 -8.85 -1.31 -2.77
C LEU A 39 -8.81 -0.36 -1.56
N LEU A 40 -9.82 -0.43 -0.68
CA LEU A 40 -9.83 0.35 0.55
C LEU A 40 -8.66 -0.05 1.46
N LYS A 41 -8.50 -1.35 1.75
CA LYS A 41 -7.40 -1.87 2.58
C LYS A 41 -6.04 -1.60 1.96
N ALA A 42 -5.91 -1.77 0.65
CA ALA A 42 -4.69 -1.42 -0.06
C ALA A 42 -4.37 0.10 0.01
N SER A 43 -5.40 0.96 0.00
CA SER A 43 -5.22 2.41 0.15
C SER A 43 -4.88 2.81 1.60
N GLN A 44 -5.44 2.11 2.59
CA GLN A 44 -5.05 2.26 4.00
C GLN A 44 -3.57 1.89 4.19
N TRP A 45 -3.17 0.72 3.69
CA TRP A 45 -1.77 0.28 3.71
C TRP A 45 -0.84 1.27 3.00
N ALA A 46 -1.22 1.82 1.84
CA ALA A 46 -0.43 2.81 1.12
C ALA A 46 -0.17 4.11 1.90
N ARG A 47 -1.06 4.45 2.86
CA ARG A 47 -0.90 5.59 3.78
C ARG A 47 -0.10 5.23 5.04
N GLY A 48 0.41 4.00 5.13
CA GLY A 48 1.10 3.50 6.31
C GLY A 48 0.15 3.09 7.45
N GLU A 49 -1.16 3.00 7.20
CA GLU A 49 -2.11 2.58 8.23
C GLU A 49 -1.98 1.08 8.54
N ALA A 50 -2.37 0.70 9.75
CA ALA A 50 -2.40 -0.68 10.18
C ALA A 50 -3.43 -1.49 9.37
N VAL A 51 -2.96 -2.55 8.72
CA VAL A 51 -3.76 -3.59 8.09
C VAL A 51 -3.29 -4.95 8.61
N ALA A 52 -4.06 -6.01 8.35
CA ALA A 52 -3.64 -7.36 8.74
C ALA A 52 -2.26 -7.69 8.12
N PRO A 53 -1.32 -8.31 8.87
CA PRO A 53 0.02 -8.61 8.37
C PRO A 53 0.03 -9.38 7.04
N ALA A 54 -0.84 -10.39 6.92
CA ALA A 54 -1.00 -11.17 5.70
C ALA A 54 -1.39 -10.31 4.47
N VAL A 55 -2.20 -9.26 4.66
CA VAL A 55 -2.57 -8.33 3.58
C VAL A 55 -1.39 -7.44 3.21
N ALA A 56 -0.63 -6.95 4.20
CA ALA A 56 0.55 -6.13 3.95
C ALA A 56 1.62 -6.91 3.17
N GLU A 57 1.92 -8.14 3.59
CA GLU A 57 2.88 -9.03 2.93
C GLU A 57 2.45 -9.35 1.49
N SER A 58 1.16 -9.68 1.30
CA SER A 58 0.64 -9.99 -0.03
C SER A 58 0.71 -8.76 -0.97
N LEU A 59 0.35 -7.57 -0.49
CA LEU A 59 0.46 -6.33 -1.27
C LEU A 59 1.92 -6.03 -1.65
N GLU A 60 2.86 -6.25 -0.72
CA GLU A 60 4.28 -6.05 -0.97
C GLU A 60 4.83 -7.03 -2.01
N GLN A 61 4.43 -8.31 -1.96
CA GLN A 61 4.78 -9.31 -2.96
C GLN A 61 4.24 -8.94 -4.35
N GLN A 62 2.97 -8.51 -4.44
CA GLN A 62 2.36 -8.10 -5.71
C GLN A 62 3.03 -6.84 -6.29
N LEU A 63 3.43 -5.89 -5.45
CA LEU A 63 4.20 -4.72 -5.88
C LEU A 63 5.56 -5.14 -6.45
N LYS A 64 6.33 -5.98 -5.75
CA LYS A 64 7.63 -6.47 -6.23
C LYS A 64 7.50 -7.22 -7.57
N ALA A 65 6.49 -8.06 -7.72
CA ALA A 65 6.22 -8.77 -8.97
C ALA A 65 5.86 -7.80 -10.12
N HIS A 66 5.11 -6.74 -9.82
CA HIS A 66 4.79 -5.69 -10.78
C HIS A 66 6.02 -4.91 -11.24
N GLU A 67 6.88 -4.50 -10.30
CA GLU A 67 8.12 -3.78 -10.58
C GLU A 67 9.09 -4.64 -11.40
N ALA A 68 9.26 -5.91 -11.04
CA ALA A 68 10.08 -6.85 -11.81
C ALA A 68 9.57 -7.02 -13.25
N LYS A 69 8.25 -7.08 -13.44
CA LYS A 69 7.64 -7.14 -14.78
C LYS A 69 7.83 -5.84 -15.56
N ALA A 70 7.76 -4.69 -14.90
CA ALA A 70 8.00 -3.39 -15.52
C ALA A 70 9.46 -3.28 -16.00
N ALA A 71 10.42 -3.66 -15.16
CA ALA A 71 11.85 -3.66 -15.50
C ALA A 71 12.16 -4.58 -16.69
N LYS A 72 11.54 -5.76 -16.77
CA LYS A 72 11.71 -6.68 -17.90
C LYS A 72 11.14 -6.15 -19.22
N LYS A 73 10.12 -5.28 -19.17
CA LYS A 73 9.49 -4.71 -20.37
C LYS A 73 10.27 -3.51 -20.95
N SER A 74 11.12 -2.89 -20.15
CA SER A 74 11.97 -1.75 -20.55
C SER A 74 13.37 -2.14 -21.04
N SER A 75 13.67 -3.44 -21.12
CA SER A 75 14.89 -3.99 -21.72
C SER A 75 14.58 -4.65 -23.06
#